data_AF-A0A367ET21-F1
#
_entry.id   AF-A0A367ET21-F1
#
_cell.length_a   1.000
_cell.length_b   1.000
_cell.length_c   1.000
_cell.angle_alpha   90.00
_cell.angle_beta   90.00
_cell.angle_gamma   90.00
#
_symmetry.space_group_name_H-M   'P 1'
#
loop_
_entity.id
_entity.type
_entity.pdbx_description
1 polymer ?
#
loop_
_entity_poly.entity_id
_entity_poly.type
_entity_poly.pdbx_seq_one_letter_code
_entity_poly.pdbx_strand_id
1 'polypeptide(L)'
;MNNVPDERLIPLPILVRPRSGESTGSYIRRLARANHLKPSYLHGFLAGPPTWFGKPRLERLAVLSGRTPQVLRKTLSDAGPAPGRDKPGPSNKPKRIDKAELYRRIRHDAETENLSMRALVRRHHVTWRTVKAALTNPEPPARKPLPRRPSAIDPVQRLIDSMIKDGHRPTEIWTRLMDEHDVSISYGLIRLYVHNQTTR
;
A
#
# COMPACT_ATOMS: atom_id res chain seq x y z
N MET A 1 -8.53 -26.78 9.69
CA MET A 1 -8.33 -25.44 10.30
C MET A 1 -7.60 -25.65 11.61
N ASN A 2 -6.27 -25.67 11.58
CA ASN A 2 -5.47 -26.01 12.76
C ASN A 2 -5.34 -24.77 13.64
N ASN A 3 -6.32 -24.61 14.52
CA ASN A 3 -6.26 -23.71 15.65
C ASN A 3 -5.27 -24.33 16.64
N VAL A 4 -3.97 -24.07 16.43
CA VAL A 4 -2.96 -24.39 17.45
C VAL A 4 -3.41 -23.62 18.69
N PRO A 5 -3.71 -24.29 19.82
CA PRO A 5 -4.17 -23.60 21.01
C PRO A 5 -3.15 -22.51 21.33
N ASP A 6 -3.61 -21.26 21.44
CA ASP A 6 -2.77 -20.14 21.89
C ASP A 6 -2.17 -20.58 23.23
N GLU A 7 -0.90 -20.98 23.15
CA GLU A 7 0.01 -21.19 24.27
C GLU A 7 -0.33 -20.14 25.33
N ARG A 8 -0.73 -20.55 26.54
CA ARG A 8 -1.39 -19.68 27.55
C ARG A 8 -0.71 -18.31 27.65
N LEU A 9 -1.19 -17.34 26.87
CA LEU A 9 -0.58 -16.03 26.81
C LEU A 9 -0.95 -15.28 28.08
N ILE A 10 0.06 -14.76 28.76
CA ILE A 10 -0.13 -13.98 29.99
C ILE A 10 0.03 -12.50 29.63
N PRO A 11 -0.81 -11.59 30.17
CA PRO A 11 -0.63 -10.16 30.02
C PRO A 11 0.78 -9.72 30.40
N LEU A 12 1.31 -8.73 29.68
CA LEU A 12 2.60 -8.15 30.01
C LEU A 12 2.54 -7.40 31.36
N PRO A 13 3.65 -7.31 32.11
CA PRO A 13 3.68 -6.61 33.40
C PRO A 13 3.21 -5.15 33.33
N ILE A 14 3.60 -4.43 32.28
CA ILE A 14 3.26 -3.02 32.08
C ILE A 14 2.27 -2.89 30.92
N LEU A 15 1.04 -2.50 31.25
CA LEU A 15 -0.05 -2.36 30.29
C LEU A 15 -0.15 -0.93 29.76
N VAL A 16 0.29 -0.71 28.53
CA VAL A 16 0.21 0.60 27.88
C VAL A 16 -1.16 0.81 27.24
N ARG A 17 -1.78 1.98 27.47
CA ARG A 17 -3.04 2.35 26.82
C ARG A 17 -2.83 2.66 25.31
N PRO A 18 -3.62 2.07 24.41
CA PRO A 18 -3.57 2.41 22.98
C PRO A 18 -4.05 3.84 22.75
N ARG A 19 -3.37 4.58 21.86
CA ARG A 19 -3.80 5.93 21.45
C ARG A 19 -4.77 5.82 20.26
N SER A 20 -5.73 6.74 20.18
CA SER A 20 -6.67 6.80 19.06
C SER A 20 -5.93 7.15 17.76
N GLY A 21 -6.17 6.40 16.68
CA GLY A 21 -5.55 6.61 15.37
C GLY A 21 -4.11 6.11 15.24
N GLU A 22 -3.52 5.60 16.33
CA GLU A 22 -2.17 5.02 16.32
C GLU A 22 -2.13 3.73 15.49
N SER A 23 -1.04 3.48 14.78
CA SER A 23 -0.88 2.21 14.06
C SER A 23 -0.54 1.06 15.01
N THR A 24 -0.86 -0.17 14.60
CA THR A 24 -0.54 -1.40 15.32
C THR A 24 0.96 -1.49 15.59
N GLY A 25 1.80 -1.15 14.60
CA GLY A 25 3.26 -1.13 14.76
C GLY A 25 3.76 -0.07 15.75
N SER A 26 3.15 1.13 15.78
CA SER A 26 3.49 2.16 16.78
C SER A 26 3.11 1.72 18.19
N TYR A 27 1.91 1.15 18.35
CA TYR A 27 1.45 0.66 19.64
C TYR A 27 2.32 -0.47 20.18
N ILE A 28 2.69 -1.44 19.33
CA ILE A 28 3.59 -2.54 19.71
C ILE A 28 4.96 -2.01 20.15
N ARG A 29 5.55 -1.04 19.44
CA ARG A 29 6.83 -0.44 19.83
C ARG A 29 6.76 0.17 21.23
N ARG A 30 5.71 0.97 21.49
CA ARG A 30 5.51 1.57 22.81
C ARG A 30 5.30 0.53 23.90
N LEU A 31 4.51 -0.50 23.62
CA LEU A 31 4.27 -1.61 24.55
C LEU A 31 5.55 -2.38 24.85
N ALA A 32 6.38 -2.65 23.84
CA ALA A 32 7.67 -3.32 23.99
C ALA A 32 8.61 -2.52 24.88
N ARG A 33 8.81 -1.23 24.57
CA ARG A 33 9.70 -0.35 25.34
C ARG A 33 9.27 -0.20 26.79
N ALA A 34 7.96 -0.08 27.05
CA ALA A 34 7.43 -0.01 28.40
C ALA A 34 7.72 -1.28 29.21
N ASN A 35 7.87 -2.43 28.55
CA ASN A 35 8.21 -3.71 29.17
C ASN A 35 9.69 -4.08 29.00
N HIS A 36 10.55 -3.13 28.61
CA HIS A 36 11.97 -3.35 28.33
C HIS A 36 12.27 -4.47 27.31
N LEU A 37 11.34 -4.70 26.38
CA LEU A 37 11.49 -5.65 25.27
C LEU A 37 11.96 -4.92 24.02
N LYS A 38 12.67 -5.65 23.15
CA LYS A 38 12.94 -5.19 21.77
C LYS A 38 11.63 -5.18 20.99
N PRO A 39 11.31 -4.09 20.26
CA PRO A 39 10.13 -4.07 19.41
C PRO A 39 10.06 -5.18 18.36
N SER A 40 11.19 -5.54 17.74
CA SER A 40 11.32 -6.66 16.81
C SER A 40 10.88 -7.98 17.42
N TYR A 41 11.31 -8.23 18.66
CA TYR A 41 10.98 -9.42 19.40
C TYR A 41 9.48 -9.50 19.71
N LEU A 42 8.90 -8.44 20.30
CA LEU A 42 7.48 -8.43 20.63
C LEU A 42 6.60 -8.55 19.37
N HIS A 43 6.95 -7.84 18.30
CA HIS A 43 6.25 -7.95 17.02
C HIS A 43 6.32 -9.38 16.49
N GLY A 44 7.50 -10.01 16.53
CA GLY A 44 7.69 -11.39 16.11
C GLY A 44 6.81 -12.35 16.90
N PHE A 45 6.87 -12.26 18.22
CA PHE A 45 6.07 -13.06 19.15
C PHE A 45 4.55 -12.92 18.91
N LEU A 46 4.10 -11.72 18.56
CA LEU A 46 2.71 -11.44 18.24
C LEU A 46 2.28 -11.97 16.87
N ALA A 47 3.18 -12.02 15.88
CA ALA A 47 2.90 -12.63 14.58
C ALA A 47 2.79 -14.17 14.71
N GLY A 48 3.68 -14.76 15.51
CA GLY A 48 3.74 -16.19 15.80
C GLY A 48 4.15 -17.07 14.60
N PRO A 49 4.35 -18.38 14.83
CA PRO A 49 4.70 -19.32 13.77
C PRO A 49 3.58 -19.43 12.70
N PRO A 50 3.92 -19.72 11.43
CA PRO A 50 5.27 -19.90 10.88
C PRO A 50 5.94 -18.60 10.42
N THR A 51 5.21 -17.48 10.39
CA THR A 51 5.68 -16.20 9.83
C THR A 51 5.92 -15.16 10.92
N TRP A 52 7.08 -15.20 11.55
CA TRP A 52 7.48 -14.25 12.60
C TRP A 52 7.55 -12.79 12.11
N PHE A 53 7.75 -12.55 10.81
CA PHE A 53 7.75 -11.20 10.22
C PHE A 53 6.39 -10.77 9.64
N GLY A 54 5.35 -11.57 9.87
CA GLY A 54 4.00 -11.35 9.35
C GLY A 54 3.24 -10.25 10.10
N LYS A 55 1.97 -10.05 9.74
CA LYS A 55 1.09 -9.11 10.47
C LYS A 55 0.90 -9.63 11.91
N PRO A 56 1.11 -8.81 12.95
CA PRO A 56 0.81 -9.17 14.32
C PRO A 56 -0.64 -9.64 14.48
N ARG A 57 -0.86 -10.77 15.16
CA ARG A 57 -2.20 -11.27 15.42
C ARG A 57 -2.85 -10.42 16.50
N LEU A 58 -4.00 -9.84 16.16
CA LEU A 58 -4.68 -8.91 17.05
C LEU A 58 -5.15 -9.58 18.35
N GLU A 59 -5.56 -10.84 18.28
CA GLU A 59 -6.00 -11.63 19.43
C GLU A 59 -4.86 -11.82 20.45
N ARG A 60 -3.64 -12.11 19.98
CA ARG A 60 -2.46 -12.21 20.84
C ARG A 60 -2.11 -10.87 21.48
N LEU A 61 -2.20 -9.79 20.70
CA LEU A 61 -1.96 -8.44 21.21
C LEU A 61 -3.00 -8.02 22.25
N ALA A 62 -4.26 -8.43 22.08
CA ALA A 62 -5.33 -8.21 23.04
C ALA A 62 -5.00 -8.83 24.40
N VAL A 63 -4.59 -10.10 24.40
CA VAL A 63 -4.17 -10.79 25.64
C VAL A 63 -2.96 -10.11 26.28
N LEU A 64 -1.88 -9.87 25.52
CA LEU A 64 -0.65 -9.27 26.07
C LEU A 64 -0.84 -7.84 26.59
N SER A 65 -1.76 -7.07 25.99
CA SER A 65 -2.07 -5.70 26.41
C SER A 65 -3.16 -5.60 27.47
N GLY A 66 -3.79 -6.71 27.87
CA GLY A 66 -4.93 -6.71 28.78
C GLY A 66 -6.14 -5.95 28.21
N ARG A 67 -6.32 -5.96 26.89
CA ARG A 67 -7.41 -5.27 26.18
C ARG A 67 -8.25 -6.26 25.41
N THR A 68 -9.49 -5.89 25.11
CA THR A 68 -10.33 -6.69 24.20
C THR A 68 -9.90 -6.44 22.75
N PRO A 69 -9.98 -7.44 21.86
CA PRO A 69 -9.70 -7.28 20.43
C PRO A 69 -10.53 -6.17 19.77
N GLN A 70 -11.79 -6.01 20.18
CA GLN A 70 -12.73 -5.01 19.65
C GLN A 70 -12.27 -3.58 19.94
N VAL A 71 -11.78 -3.32 21.16
CA VAL A 71 -11.18 -2.04 21.53
C VAL A 71 -10.00 -1.74 20.62
N LEU A 72 -9.09 -2.70 20.41
CA LEU A 72 -7.93 -2.50 19.55
C LEU A 72 -8.32 -2.24 18.08
N ARG A 73 -9.32 -2.96 17.53
CA ARG A 73 -9.84 -2.71 16.17
C ARG A 73 -10.40 -1.30 16.01
N LYS A 74 -11.04 -0.77 17.05
CA LYS A 74 -11.64 0.57 17.03
C LYS A 74 -10.60 1.67 17.22
N THR A 75 -9.57 1.44 18.03
CA THR A 75 -8.58 2.47 18.37
C THR A 75 -7.43 2.56 17.37
N LEU A 76 -6.95 1.42 16.87
CA LEU A 76 -5.77 1.35 16.03
C LEU A 76 -6.15 1.49 14.55
N SER A 77 -5.41 2.31 13.81
CA SER A 77 -5.76 2.72 12.44
C SER A 77 -5.73 1.59 11.40
N ASP A 78 -4.97 0.52 11.66
CA ASP A 78 -4.72 -0.60 10.73
C ASP A 78 -5.08 -1.99 11.32
N ALA A 79 -5.65 -2.02 12.53
CA ALA A 79 -6.05 -3.26 13.21
C ALA A 79 -7.40 -3.81 12.75
N GLY A 80 -8.26 -2.95 12.21
CA GLY A 80 -9.50 -3.39 11.56
C GLY A 80 -9.22 -4.21 10.30
N PRO A 81 -10.18 -5.03 9.85
CA PRO A 81 -10.18 -5.44 8.44
C PRO A 81 -10.10 -4.15 7.61
N ALA A 82 -9.19 -4.11 6.63
CA ALA A 82 -9.16 -2.99 5.69
C ALA A 82 -10.62 -2.76 5.26
N PRO A 83 -11.19 -1.54 5.43
CA PRO A 83 -12.59 -1.30 5.09
C PRO A 83 -12.77 -1.93 3.74
N GLY A 84 -13.68 -2.91 3.68
CA GLY A 84 -13.77 -3.86 2.58
C GLY A 84 -13.51 -3.06 1.33
N ARG A 85 -12.36 -3.31 0.71
CA ARG A 85 -12.15 -2.77 -0.62
C ARG A 85 -13.19 -3.57 -1.36
N ASP A 86 -14.40 -3.03 -1.47
CA ASP A 86 -15.41 -3.48 -2.39
C ASP A 86 -14.62 -3.51 -3.67
N LYS A 87 -14.12 -4.70 -4.02
CA LYS A 87 -13.54 -4.92 -5.32
C LYS A 87 -14.75 -4.57 -6.16
N PRO A 88 -14.73 -3.45 -6.91
CA PRO A 88 -15.88 -3.14 -7.73
C PRO A 88 -16.15 -4.42 -8.50
N GLY A 89 -17.36 -4.98 -8.34
CA GLY A 89 -17.77 -6.19 -9.03
C GLY A 89 -17.36 -6.06 -10.49
N PRO A 90 -17.07 -7.18 -11.20
CA PRO A 90 -16.42 -7.18 -12.51
C PRO A 90 -16.90 -6.00 -13.35
N SER A 91 -16.07 -4.95 -13.39
CA SER A 91 -16.53 -3.67 -13.89
C SER A 91 -16.71 -3.88 -15.38
N ASN A 92 -17.95 -3.72 -15.86
CA ASN A 92 -18.22 -3.57 -17.28
C ASN A 92 -17.67 -2.21 -17.72
N LYS A 93 -16.34 -2.04 -17.61
CA LYS A 93 -15.65 -0.83 -18.06
C LYS A 93 -15.94 -0.79 -19.55
N PRO A 94 -16.57 0.27 -20.07
CA PRO A 94 -16.71 0.40 -21.50
C PRO A 94 -15.31 0.21 -22.11
N LYS A 95 -15.21 -0.71 -23.08
CA LYS A 95 -13.97 -1.03 -23.77
C LYS A 95 -13.28 0.29 -24.09
N ARG A 96 -12.07 0.49 -23.56
CA ARG A 96 -11.30 1.72 -23.79
C ARG A 96 -11.34 1.99 -25.29
N ILE A 97 -12.02 3.07 -25.70
CA ILE A 97 -12.02 3.49 -27.10
C ILE A 97 -10.55 3.70 -27.44
N ASP A 98 -10.07 2.97 -28.45
CA ASP A 98 -8.75 3.22 -28.98
C ASP A 98 -8.74 4.67 -29.49
N LYS A 99 -7.94 5.51 -28.84
CA LYS A 99 -7.94 6.94 -29.11
C LYS A 99 -7.39 7.21 -30.52
N ALA A 100 -6.53 6.32 -31.04
CA ALA A 100 -6.04 6.41 -32.40
C ALA A 100 -7.15 6.10 -33.43
N GLU A 101 -7.93 5.05 -33.18
CA GLU A 101 -9.13 4.73 -33.95
C GLU A 101 -10.14 5.89 -33.97
N LEU A 102 -10.42 6.48 -32.81
CA LEU A 102 -11.31 7.63 -32.69
C LEU A 102 -10.82 8.84 -33.52
N TYR A 103 -9.52 9.14 -33.47
CA TYR A 103 -8.94 10.23 -34.24
C TYR A 103 -9.00 9.96 -35.74
N ARG A 104 -8.78 8.70 -36.16
CA ARG A 104 -8.88 8.31 -37.57
C ARG A 104 -10.32 8.46 -38.09
N ARG A 105 -11.33 8.06 -37.30
CA ARG A 105 -12.75 8.23 -37.66
C ARG A 105 -13.16 9.68 -37.77
N ILE A 106 -12.74 10.53 -36.82
CA ILE A 106 -13.03 11.97 -36.87
C ILE A 106 -12.45 12.61 -38.14
N ARG A 107 -11.22 12.25 -38.52
CA ARG A 107 -10.60 12.77 -39.74
C ARG A 107 -11.32 12.28 -40.99
N HIS A 108 -11.62 10.98 -41.04
CA HIS A 108 -12.36 10.38 -42.14
C HIS A 108 -13.72 11.04 -42.34
N ASP A 109 -14.54 11.19 -41.30
CA ASP A 109 -15.86 11.83 -41.37
C ASP A 109 -15.78 13.34 -41.70
N ALA A 110 -14.66 14.00 -41.37
CA ALA A 110 -14.43 15.38 -41.78
C ALA A 110 -14.07 15.51 -43.27
N GLU A 111 -13.30 14.56 -43.82
CA GLU A 111 -12.87 14.52 -45.21
C GLU A 111 -13.96 14.05 -46.17
N THR A 112 -14.78 13.07 -45.76
CA THR A 112 -15.81 12.47 -46.63
C THR A 112 -17.11 13.27 -46.67
N GLU A 113 -17.53 13.83 -45.54
CA GLU A 113 -18.84 14.46 -45.39
C GLU A 113 -18.78 15.99 -45.22
N ASN A 114 -17.58 16.60 -45.24
CA ASN A 114 -17.34 18.04 -45.00
C ASN A 114 -18.07 18.59 -43.76
N LEU A 115 -18.19 17.76 -42.71
CA LEU A 115 -18.97 18.09 -41.53
C LEU A 115 -18.33 19.25 -40.74
N SER A 116 -19.19 20.16 -40.28
CA SER A 116 -18.76 21.22 -39.36
C SER A 116 -18.24 20.61 -38.05
N MET A 117 -17.35 21.34 -37.37
CA MET A 117 -16.82 20.98 -36.05
C MET A 117 -17.92 20.61 -35.04
N ARG A 118 -19.06 21.33 -35.06
CA ARG A 118 -20.22 21.06 -34.19
C ARG A 118 -20.96 19.76 -34.54
N ALA A 119 -20.98 19.38 -35.82
CA ALA A 119 -21.56 18.11 -36.26
C ALA A 119 -20.67 16.92 -35.83
N LEU A 120 -19.35 17.04 -35.98
CA LEU A 120 -18.38 16.03 -35.53
C LEU A 120 -18.42 15.80 -34.01
N VAL A 121 -18.54 16.88 -33.23
CA VAL A 121 -18.73 16.81 -31.76
C VAL A 121 -19.94 15.98 -31.38
N ARG A 122 -21.09 16.21 -32.05
CA ARG A 122 -22.33 15.49 -31.79
C ARG A 122 -22.27 14.03 -32.24
N ARG A 123 -21.72 13.76 -33.43
CA ARG A 123 -21.62 12.41 -34.03
C ARG A 123 -20.70 11.48 -33.23
N HIS A 124 -19.54 11.97 -32.82
CA HIS A 124 -18.55 11.16 -32.10
C HIS A 124 -18.71 11.25 -30.57
N HIS A 125 -19.66 12.03 -30.05
CA HIS A 125 -19.88 12.25 -28.61
C HIS A 125 -18.60 12.68 -27.86
N VAL A 126 -17.81 13.56 -28.48
CA VAL A 126 -16.54 14.08 -27.93
C VAL A 126 -16.58 15.59 -27.77
N THR A 127 -15.68 16.15 -26.96
CA THR A 127 -15.55 17.60 -26.83
C THR A 127 -14.92 18.24 -28.08
N TRP A 128 -15.21 19.51 -28.33
CA TRP A 128 -14.60 20.27 -29.43
C TRP A 128 -13.06 20.27 -29.39
N ARG A 129 -12.45 20.21 -28.19
CA ARG A 129 -11.00 20.11 -28.02
C ARG A 129 -10.45 18.81 -28.59
N THR A 130 -11.20 17.72 -28.47
CA THR A 130 -10.85 16.40 -29.03
C THR A 130 -10.95 16.41 -30.55
N VAL A 131 -12.01 17.00 -31.11
CA VAL A 131 -12.17 17.12 -32.58
C VAL A 131 -11.05 18.01 -33.15
N LYS A 132 -10.81 19.18 -32.56
CA LYS A 132 -9.71 20.06 -32.96
C LYS A 132 -8.37 19.31 -32.90
N ALA A 133 -8.08 18.61 -31.81
CA ALA A 133 -6.84 17.84 -31.68
C ALA A 133 -6.72 16.72 -32.72
N ALA A 134 -7.83 16.04 -33.08
CA ALA A 134 -7.83 15.00 -34.09
C ALA A 134 -7.63 15.54 -35.51
N LEU A 135 -8.14 16.73 -35.81
CA LEU A 135 -7.93 17.39 -37.11
C LEU A 135 -6.52 17.99 -37.22
N THR A 136 -5.93 18.44 -36.11
CA THR A 136 -4.59 19.06 -36.11
C THR A 136 -3.45 18.03 -36.03
N ASN A 137 -3.66 16.87 -35.40
CA ASN A 137 -2.60 15.88 -35.19
C ASN A 137 -3.07 14.46 -35.55
N PRO A 138 -2.34 13.72 -36.42
CA PRO A 138 -2.70 12.35 -36.78
C PRO A 138 -2.69 11.37 -35.62
N GLU A 139 -1.83 11.57 -34.63
CA GLU A 139 -1.71 10.71 -33.46
C GLU A 139 -2.21 11.40 -32.18
N PRO A 140 -2.99 10.70 -31.34
CA PRO A 140 -3.43 11.27 -30.08
C PRO A 140 -2.24 11.46 -29.13
N PRO A 141 -2.15 12.60 -28.42
CA PRO A 141 -1.06 12.81 -27.48
C PRO A 141 -1.09 11.75 -26.38
N ALA A 142 0.10 11.24 -26.04
CA ALA A 142 0.29 10.29 -24.96
C ALA A 142 -0.34 10.84 -23.67
N ARG A 143 -0.99 9.96 -22.90
CA ARG A 143 -1.55 10.36 -21.60
C ARG A 143 -0.40 10.76 -20.69
N LYS A 144 -0.53 11.91 -20.02
CA LYS A 144 0.40 12.31 -18.97
C LYS A 144 0.46 11.19 -17.92
N PRO A 145 1.66 10.67 -17.58
CA PRO A 145 1.77 9.69 -16.52
C PRO A 145 1.31 10.33 -15.21
N LEU A 146 0.59 9.56 -14.38
CA LEU A 146 0.25 10.05 -13.05
C LEU A 146 1.55 10.20 -12.25
N PRO A 147 1.66 11.23 -11.39
CA PRO A 147 2.80 11.33 -10.49
C PRO A 147 2.89 10.08 -9.62
N ARG A 148 4.12 9.63 -9.38
CA ARG A 148 4.39 8.48 -8.51
C ARG A 148 3.90 8.81 -7.10
N ARG A 149 3.11 7.91 -6.51
CA ARG A 149 2.72 8.01 -5.10
C ARG A 149 3.92 7.68 -4.23
N PRO A 150 4.17 8.44 -3.14
CA PRO A 150 5.26 8.13 -2.23
C PRO A 150 5.05 6.76 -1.60
N SER A 151 6.12 5.97 -1.51
CA SER A 151 6.13 4.67 -0.85
C SER A 151 6.50 4.82 0.63
N ALA A 152 6.17 3.80 1.45
CA ALA A 152 6.57 3.78 2.86
C ALA A 152 8.10 3.72 3.05
N ILE A 153 8.87 3.34 2.02
CA ILE A 153 10.33 3.32 2.04
C ILE A 153 10.90 4.73 1.82
N ASP A 154 10.22 5.59 1.05
CA ASP A 154 10.79 6.86 0.59
C ASP A 154 11.38 7.72 1.73
N PRO A 155 10.75 7.84 2.93
CA PRO A 155 11.31 8.62 4.04
C PRO A 155 12.61 8.05 4.63
N VAL A 156 12.79 6.72 4.57
CA VAL A 156 13.94 6.01 5.18
C VAL A 156 14.87 5.39 4.13
N GLN A 157 14.70 5.78 2.86
CA GLN A 157 15.39 5.16 1.75
C GLN A 157 16.91 5.23 1.93
N ARG A 158 17.44 6.41 2.28
CA ARG A 158 18.88 6.62 2.50
C ARG A 158 19.46 5.72 3.60
N LEU A 159 18.69 5.50 4.66
CA LEU A 159 19.08 4.64 5.78
C LEU A 159 19.09 3.17 5.38
N ILE A 160 18.08 2.72 4.63
CA ILE A 160 18.06 1.35 4.11
C ILE A 160 19.20 1.15 3.12
N ASP A 161 19.47 2.13 2.25
CA ASP A 161 20.54 2.07 1.25
C ASP A 161 21.93 1.99 1.91
N SER A 162 22.16 2.70 3.03
CA SER A 162 23.42 2.56 3.77
C SER A 162 23.55 1.16 4.37
N MET A 163 22.49 0.63 4.98
CA MET A 163 22.52 -0.72 5.54
C MET A 163 22.76 -1.79 4.47
N ILE A 164 22.21 -1.62 3.26
CA ILE A 164 22.47 -2.51 2.13
C ILE A 164 23.95 -2.46 1.75
N LYS A 165 24.56 -1.28 1.70
CA LYS A 165 26.00 -1.12 1.40
C LYS A 165 26.89 -1.77 2.45
N ASP A 166 26.47 -1.72 3.72
CA ASP A 166 27.17 -2.37 4.83
C ASP A 166 26.97 -3.90 4.84
N GLY A 167 26.22 -4.46 3.88
CA GLY A 167 26.03 -5.90 3.70
C GLY A 167 24.92 -6.50 4.57
N HIS A 168 24.03 -5.69 5.15
CA HIS A 168 22.97 -6.19 6.02
C HIS A 168 21.91 -7.00 5.27
N ARG A 169 21.49 -8.11 5.89
CA ARG A 169 20.40 -8.95 5.37
C ARG A 169 19.05 -8.25 5.56
N PRO A 170 18.02 -8.53 4.74
CA PRO A 170 16.69 -7.93 4.91
C PRO A 170 16.09 -8.10 6.31
N THR A 171 16.40 -9.20 7.00
CA THR A 171 15.96 -9.47 8.38
C THR A 171 16.67 -8.55 9.38
N GLU A 172 17.95 -8.28 9.19
CA GLU A 172 18.74 -7.38 10.03
C GLU A 172 18.29 -5.93 9.82
N ILE A 173 18.09 -5.53 8.57
CA ILE A 173 17.54 -4.21 8.21
C ILE A 173 16.19 -3.99 8.90
N TRP A 174 15.27 -4.96 8.77
CA TRP A 174 13.95 -4.86 9.43
C TRP A 174 14.05 -4.75 10.95
N THR A 175 14.93 -5.54 11.56
CA THR A 175 15.15 -5.54 13.01
C THR A 175 15.68 -4.18 13.47
N ARG A 176 16.69 -3.63 12.80
CA ARG A 176 17.27 -2.32 13.11
C ARG A 176 16.29 -1.17 12.90
N LEU A 177 15.51 -1.20 11.82
CA LEU A 177 14.48 -0.17 11.60
C LEU A 177 13.48 -0.11 12.75
N MET A 178 13.07 -1.25 13.30
CA MET A 178 12.13 -1.27 14.43
C MET A 178 12.80 -1.01 15.79
N ASP A 179 14.00 -1.55 16.01
CA ASP A 179 14.67 -1.51 17.30
C ASP A 179 15.54 -0.27 17.52
N GLU A 180 16.04 0.37 16.47
CA GLU A 180 16.94 1.52 16.57
C GLU A 180 16.28 2.81 16.03
N HIS A 181 15.46 2.70 14.98
CA HIS A 181 14.93 3.86 14.27
C HIS A 181 13.43 4.12 14.43
N ASP A 182 12.72 3.30 15.23
CA ASP A 182 11.29 3.50 15.50
C ASP A 182 10.41 3.53 14.23
N VAL A 183 10.83 2.81 13.19
CA VAL A 183 10.16 2.77 11.88
C VAL A 183 9.54 1.40 11.67
N SER A 184 8.23 1.37 11.42
CA SER A 184 7.47 0.14 11.15
C SER A 184 7.18 -0.01 9.66
N ILE A 185 8.02 -0.78 8.97
CA ILE A 185 7.82 -1.16 7.56
C ILE A 185 7.63 -2.69 7.49
N SER A 186 6.77 -3.14 6.56
CA SER A 186 6.57 -4.58 6.37
C SER A 186 7.84 -5.25 5.84
N TYR A 187 8.18 -6.41 6.40
CA TYR A 187 9.34 -7.19 5.96
C TYR A 187 9.30 -7.51 4.46
N GLY A 188 8.12 -7.84 3.92
CA GLY A 188 7.95 -8.11 2.49
C GLY A 188 8.33 -6.92 1.59
N LEU A 189 8.04 -5.69 2.04
CA LEU A 189 8.40 -4.48 1.30
C LEU A 189 9.92 -4.23 1.34
N ILE A 190 10.57 -4.45 2.49
CA ILE A 190 12.03 -4.39 2.62
C ILE A 190 12.68 -5.45 1.74
N ARG A 191 12.22 -6.70 1.81
CA ARG A 191 12.75 -7.81 1.00
C ARG A 191 12.65 -7.52 -0.50
N LEU A 192 11.51 -7.01 -0.96
CA LEU A 192 11.32 -6.61 -2.35
C LEU A 192 12.26 -5.46 -2.75
N TYR A 193 12.43 -4.48 -1.88
CA TYR A 193 13.31 -3.34 -2.13
C TYR A 193 14.77 -3.76 -2.25
N VAL A 194 15.27 -4.55 -1.30
CA VAL A 194 16.63 -5.09 -1.33
C VAL A 194 16.85 -5.92 -2.59
N HIS A 195 15.90 -6.81 -2.93
CA HIS A 195 15.99 -7.61 -4.15
C HIS A 195 16.12 -6.75 -5.40
N ASN A 196 15.28 -5.72 -5.54
CA ASN A 196 15.31 -4.80 -6.68
C ASN A 196 16.62 -3.97 -6.76
N GLN A 197 17.29 -3.74 -5.63
CA GLN A 197 18.58 -3.04 -5.59
C GLN A 197 19.74 -3.96 -5.97
N THR A 198 19.69 -5.25 -5.61
CA THR A 198 20.74 -6.22 -6.01
C THR A 198 20.65 -6.62 -7.48
N THR A 199 19.46 -6.54 -8.09
CA THR A 199 19.26 -6.85 -9.52
C THR A 199 19.58 -5.69 -10.47
N ARG A 200 19.95 -4.52 -9.93
CA ARG A 200 20.30 -3.32 -10.70
C ARG A 200 21.80 -3.16 -10.80
#